data_AF-A0AAN6XXM1-F1
#
_entry.id   AF-A0AAN6XXM1-F1
#
_cell.length_a   1.000
_cell.length_b   1.000
_cell.length_c   1.000
_cell.angle_alpha   90.00
_cell.angle_beta   90.00
_cell.angle_gamma   90.00
#
_symmetry.space_group_name_H-M   'P 1'
#
loop_
_entity.id
_entity.type
_entity.pdbx_description
1 polymer ?
#
loop_
_entity_poly.entity_id
_entity_poly.type
_entity_poly.pdbx_seq_one_letter_code
_entity_poly.pdbx_strand_id
1 'polypeptide(L)'
;MPTPESEAFLARKPKVPPTFDGVDYDDTTRLKQAQDAIIREQWVKVMMGRLVREELSKCYRREGVNHLEKCGHLRERYLQLLKENRVKGYLFEQQNYFTENYPKPQHLEIMICRTCLRRATGLSSTLARTRPIAPSTSKAARQTALFTTTIRTRNAAAAESSSSSSQSAAEIVAAIQQGAPASAAAAGQDQAATHPVSSCPAGTVLTGLNYFKGKTDPVALPDEEYPEWLWKCLEVKKTEGESGDAEAGDEFSKSKKQRRLAAKRQRQLELKARESGNLDALIPKIPLQKQSINLPGTAGGDVVDAVQAAEAREALRKAMRKERRAAIKESNYLKSM
;
A
#
# COMPACT_ATOMS: atom_id res chain seq x y z
N MET A 1 -45.81 -18.26 -15.51
CA MET A 1 -45.47 -17.75 -16.86
C MET A 1 -44.22 -16.90 -16.74
N PRO A 2 -43.28 -16.92 -17.71
CA PRO A 2 -42.15 -16.00 -17.68
C PRO A 2 -42.69 -14.56 -17.73
N THR A 3 -42.21 -13.71 -16.83
CA THR A 3 -42.51 -12.28 -16.83
C THR A 3 -42.01 -11.66 -18.16
N PRO A 4 -42.80 -10.80 -18.82
CA PRO A 4 -42.34 -10.15 -20.05
C PRO A 4 -41.07 -9.33 -19.77
N GLU A 5 -40.04 -9.51 -20.60
CA GLU A 5 -38.80 -8.75 -20.51
C GLU A 5 -39.07 -7.28 -20.87
N SER A 6 -38.56 -6.33 -20.06
CA SER A 6 -38.72 -4.90 -20.33
C SER A 6 -37.83 -4.43 -21.48
N GLU A 7 -38.24 -3.38 -22.20
CA GLU A 7 -37.46 -2.80 -23.30
C GLU A 7 -36.04 -2.39 -22.86
N ALA A 8 -35.90 -1.88 -21.63
CA ALA A 8 -34.62 -1.52 -21.04
C ALA A 8 -33.71 -2.74 -20.80
N PHE A 9 -34.27 -3.92 -20.52
CA PHE A 9 -33.51 -5.16 -20.37
C PHE A 9 -33.01 -5.66 -21.73
N LEU A 10 -33.89 -5.66 -22.74
CA LEU A 10 -33.53 -6.03 -24.11
C LEU A 10 -32.41 -5.15 -24.69
N ALA A 11 -32.44 -3.85 -24.40
CA ALA A 11 -31.40 -2.91 -24.83
C ALA A 11 -30.02 -3.17 -24.18
N ARG A 12 -29.99 -3.70 -22.95
CA ARG A 12 -28.75 -3.93 -22.17
C ARG A 12 -28.21 -5.35 -22.29
N LYS A 13 -29.02 -6.29 -22.78
CA LYS A 13 -28.68 -7.71 -22.92
C LYS A 13 -27.48 -7.86 -23.88
N PRO A 14 -26.45 -8.64 -23.51
CA PRO A 14 -25.34 -8.91 -24.42
C PRO A 14 -25.85 -9.62 -25.68
N LYS A 15 -25.38 -9.16 -26.85
CA LYS A 15 -25.76 -9.73 -28.15
C LYS A 15 -24.92 -10.96 -28.54
N VAL A 16 -23.74 -11.09 -27.94
CA VAL A 16 -22.74 -12.13 -28.22
C VAL A 16 -22.74 -13.11 -27.05
N PRO A 17 -22.63 -14.44 -27.29
CA PRO A 17 -22.48 -15.42 -26.23
C PRO A 17 -21.20 -15.18 -25.41
N PRO A 18 -21.15 -15.65 -24.15
CA PRO A 18 -20.00 -15.49 -23.26
C PRO A 18 -18.88 -16.51 -23.58
N THR A 19 -18.49 -16.59 -24.85
CA THR A 19 -17.45 -17.47 -25.38
C THR A 19 -16.68 -16.75 -26.48
N PHE A 20 -15.43 -17.14 -26.69
CA PHE A 20 -14.62 -16.66 -27.83
C PHE A 20 -14.76 -17.55 -29.07
N ASP A 21 -15.50 -18.66 -28.97
CA ASP A 21 -15.72 -19.60 -30.06
C ASP A 21 -16.55 -18.93 -31.17
N GLY A 22 -15.99 -18.82 -32.37
CA GLY A 22 -16.66 -18.19 -33.52
C GLY A 22 -16.68 -16.66 -33.52
N VAL A 23 -15.86 -16.02 -32.68
CA VAL A 23 -15.68 -14.55 -32.71
C VAL A 23 -14.50 -14.19 -33.60
N ASP A 24 -14.74 -13.34 -34.61
CA ASP A 24 -13.70 -12.80 -35.47
C ASP A 24 -12.79 -11.83 -34.69
N TYR A 25 -11.50 -12.13 -34.63
CA TYR A 25 -10.52 -11.35 -33.83
C TYR A 25 -10.15 -10.01 -34.47
N ASP A 26 -10.31 -9.89 -35.79
CA ASP A 26 -10.05 -8.66 -36.53
C ASP A 26 -11.16 -7.61 -36.30
N ASP A 27 -12.36 -8.05 -35.94
CA ASP A 27 -13.50 -7.18 -35.61
C ASP A 27 -13.43 -6.69 -34.17
N THR A 28 -12.83 -5.52 -33.98
CA THR A 28 -12.61 -4.91 -32.64
C THR A 28 -13.89 -4.73 -31.81
N THR A 29 -15.05 -4.53 -32.45
CA THR A 29 -16.34 -4.32 -31.78
C THR A 29 -16.93 -5.63 -31.26
N ARG A 30 -16.94 -6.68 -32.09
CA ARG A 30 -17.39 -8.04 -31.75
C ARG A 30 -16.51 -8.64 -30.65
N LEU A 31 -15.20 -8.49 -30.77
CA LEU A 31 -14.24 -8.95 -29.77
C LEU A 31 -14.45 -8.29 -28.40
N LYS A 32 -14.67 -6.97 -28.35
CA LYS A 32 -14.99 -6.26 -27.09
C LYS A 32 -16.33 -6.71 -26.50
N GLN A 33 -17.33 -6.95 -27.32
CA GLN A 33 -18.63 -7.46 -26.87
C GLN A 33 -18.50 -8.87 -26.26
N ALA A 34 -17.66 -9.74 -26.82
CA ALA A 34 -17.36 -11.06 -26.28
C ALA A 34 -16.61 -10.97 -24.93
N GLN A 35 -15.59 -10.11 -24.85
CA GLN A 35 -14.87 -9.84 -23.59
C GLN A 35 -15.82 -9.37 -22.48
N ASP A 36 -16.69 -8.42 -22.81
CA ASP A 36 -17.69 -7.89 -21.88
C ASP A 36 -18.69 -8.97 -21.45
N ALA A 37 -19.17 -9.81 -22.37
CA ALA A 37 -20.10 -10.90 -22.06
C ALA A 37 -19.49 -11.91 -21.08
N ILE A 38 -18.24 -12.32 -21.31
CA ILE A 38 -17.51 -13.23 -20.41
C ILE A 38 -17.35 -12.63 -19.01
N ILE A 39 -16.96 -11.36 -18.92
CA ILE A 39 -16.81 -10.68 -17.63
C ILE A 39 -18.16 -10.61 -16.91
N ARG A 40 -19.24 -10.24 -17.60
CA ARG A 40 -20.58 -10.15 -17.00
C ARG A 40 -21.03 -11.49 -16.43
N GLU A 41 -20.84 -12.59 -17.15
CA GLU A 41 -21.19 -13.93 -16.66
C GLU A 41 -20.35 -14.34 -15.44
N GLN A 42 -19.07 -13.97 -15.40
CA GLN A 42 -18.24 -14.18 -14.19
C GLN A 42 -18.83 -13.42 -12.99
N TRP A 43 -19.27 -12.18 -13.18
CA TRP A 43 -19.92 -11.40 -12.12
C TRP A 43 -21.29 -11.96 -11.72
N VAL A 44 -22.10 -12.45 -12.66
CA VAL A 44 -23.36 -13.14 -12.37
C VAL A 44 -23.13 -14.35 -11.46
N LYS A 45 -22.10 -15.15 -11.77
CA LYS A 45 -21.71 -16.31 -10.93
C LYS A 45 -21.26 -15.91 -9.52
N VAL A 46 -20.57 -14.77 -9.37
CA VAL A 46 -20.22 -14.21 -8.05
C VAL A 46 -21.48 -13.75 -7.30
N MET A 47 -22.41 -13.08 -7.99
CA MET A 47 -23.68 -12.63 -7.40
C MET A 47 -24.54 -13.82 -6.96
N MET A 48 -24.55 -14.92 -7.72
CA MET A 48 -25.20 -16.17 -7.31
C MET A 48 -24.61 -16.71 -6.01
N GLY A 49 -23.28 -16.65 -5.84
CA GLY A 49 -22.63 -17.01 -4.58
C GLY A 49 -23.04 -16.10 -3.40
N ARG A 50 -23.26 -14.81 -3.65
CA ARG A 50 -23.76 -13.85 -2.65
C ARG A 50 -25.18 -14.18 -2.21
N LEU A 51 -26.07 -14.51 -3.14
CA LEU A 51 -27.44 -14.93 -2.82
C LEU A 51 -27.46 -16.18 -1.94
N VAL A 52 -26.65 -17.20 -2.27
CA VAL A 52 -26.55 -18.41 -1.44
C VAL A 52 -26.01 -18.08 -0.04
N ARG A 53 -25.06 -17.14 0.08
CA ARG A 53 -24.56 -16.68 1.39
C ARG A 53 -25.66 -16.00 2.21
N GLU A 54 -26.50 -15.18 1.59
CA GLU A 54 -27.61 -14.49 2.25
C GLU A 54 -28.66 -15.51 2.74
N GLU A 55 -29.03 -16.49 1.91
CA GLU A 55 -29.91 -17.60 2.31
C GLU A 55 -29.31 -18.47 3.41
N LEU A 56 -28.02 -18.79 3.34
CA LEU A 56 -27.32 -19.50 4.42
C LEU A 56 -27.37 -18.71 5.73
N SER A 57 -27.21 -17.39 5.66
CA SER A 57 -27.28 -16.50 6.83
C SER A 57 -28.70 -16.43 7.43
N LYS A 58 -29.74 -16.54 6.60
CA LYS A 58 -31.14 -16.66 7.06
C LYS A 58 -31.39 -18.03 7.70
N CYS A 59 -30.86 -19.11 7.11
CA CYS A 59 -30.94 -20.46 7.63
C CYS A 59 -30.33 -20.55 9.04
N TYR A 60 -29.12 -20.02 9.25
CA TYR A 60 -28.47 -19.94 10.56
C TYR A 60 -29.29 -19.17 11.60
N ARG A 61 -29.92 -18.06 11.20
CA ARG A 61 -30.80 -17.29 12.10
C ARG A 61 -32.09 -18.03 12.45
N ARG A 62 -32.68 -18.77 11.51
CA ARG A 62 -33.96 -19.47 11.69
C ARG A 62 -33.81 -20.75 12.52
N GLU A 63 -32.72 -21.49 12.34
CA GLU A 63 -32.55 -22.83 12.92
C GLU A 63 -31.72 -22.84 14.20
N GLY A 64 -30.95 -21.78 14.45
CA GLY A 64 -30.18 -21.60 15.69
C GLY A 64 -29.21 -22.75 15.92
N VAL A 65 -29.37 -23.47 17.03
CA VAL A 65 -28.48 -24.59 17.42
C VAL A 65 -28.48 -25.73 16.39
N ASN A 66 -29.57 -25.91 15.65
CA ASN A 66 -29.74 -27.04 14.70
C ASN A 66 -29.18 -26.77 13.29
N HIS A 67 -28.44 -25.68 13.09
CA HIS A 67 -27.94 -25.29 11.77
C HIS A 67 -26.93 -26.28 11.15
N LEU A 68 -26.29 -27.14 11.94
CA LEU A 68 -25.30 -28.11 11.47
C LEU A 68 -25.93 -29.19 10.59
N GLU A 69 -27.12 -29.67 10.98
CA GLU A 69 -27.85 -30.72 10.28
C GLU A 69 -28.64 -30.15 9.09
N LYS A 70 -29.32 -29.04 9.30
CA LYS A 70 -30.32 -28.52 8.35
C LYS A 70 -29.73 -27.54 7.31
N CYS A 71 -28.76 -26.69 7.66
CA CYS A 71 -28.13 -25.76 6.71
C CYS A 71 -26.94 -26.35 5.92
N GLY A 72 -26.63 -27.64 6.06
CA GLY A 72 -25.49 -28.29 5.42
C GLY A 72 -25.46 -28.15 3.89
N HIS A 73 -26.61 -28.35 3.24
CA HIS A 73 -26.76 -28.25 1.78
C HIS A 73 -26.44 -26.85 1.23
N LEU A 74 -26.85 -25.79 1.93
CA LEU A 74 -26.52 -24.40 1.55
C LEU A 74 -25.04 -24.10 1.74
N ARG A 75 -24.43 -24.61 2.82
CA ARG A 75 -23.00 -24.48 3.09
C ARG A 75 -22.18 -25.16 2.01
N GLU A 76 -22.52 -26.39 1.63
CA GLU A 76 -21.81 -27.17 0.61
C GLU A 76 -21.93 -26.50 -0.76
N ARG A 77 -23.14 -26.10 -1.15
CA ARG A 77 -23.35 -25.34 -2.39
C ARG A 77 -22.53 -24.06 -2.40
N TYR A 78 -22.51 -23.32 -1.30
CA TYR A 78 -21.71 -22.09 -1.18
C TYR A 78 -20.20 -22.35 -1.32
N LEU A 79 -19.69 -23.42 -0.71
CA LEU A 79 -18.29 -23.82 -0.83
C LEU A 79 -17.92 -24.24 -2.26
N GLN A 80 -18.81 -24.95 -2.95
CA GLN A 80 -18.63 -25.29 -4.37
C GLN A 80 -18.55 -24.03 -5.24
N LEU A 81 -19.48 -23.09 -5.05
CA LEU A 81 -19.49 -21.82 -5.79
C LEU A 81 -18.23 -20.99 -5.50
N LEU A 82 -17.69 -21.00 -4.26
CA LEU A 82 -16.45 -20.30 -3.91
C LEU A 82 -15.20 -20.84 -4.62
N LYS A 83 -15.21 -22.13 -4.99
CA LYS A 83 -14.12 -22.79 -5.73
C LYS A 83 -14.16 -22.40 -7.21
N GLU A 84 -15.34 -22.40 -7.82
CA GLU A 84 -15.52 -22.27 -9.26
C GLU A 84 -15.70 -20.81 -9.72
N ASN A 85 -16.45 -20.00 -8.96
CA ASN A 85 -17.01 -18.72 -9.42
C ASN A 85 -16.17 -17.50 -9.03
N ARG A 86 -14.84 -17.59 -9.18
CA ARG A 86 -13.95 -16.44 -8.99
C ARG A 86 -13.82 -15.67 -10.29
N VAL A 87 -13.71 -14.35 -10.21
CA VAL A 87 -13.40 -13.49 -11.37
C VAL A 87 -11.96 -13.79 -11.80
N LYS A 88 -11.80 -14.36 -13.00
CA LYS A 88 -10.51 -14.74 -13.59
C LYS A 88 -10.08 -13.78 -14.72
N GLY A 89 -11.02 -12.96 -15.20
CA GLY A 89 -10.83 -12.13 -16.39
C GLY A 89 -11.04 -12.92 -17.68
N TYR A 90 -10.87 -12.25 -18.83
CA TYR A 90 -11.05 -12.86 -20.16
C TYR A 90 -9.73 -13.26 -20.82
N LEU A 91 -8.58 -12.74 -20.34
CA LEU A 91 -7.30 -12.86 -21.03
C LEU A 91 -6.81 -14.30 -21.15
N PHE A 92 -7.03 -15.12 -20.12
CA PHE A 92 -6.65 -16.53 -20.14
C PHE A 92 -7.41 -17.33 -21.21
N GLU A 93 -8.72 -17.08 -21.37
CA GLU A 93 -9.54 -17.73 -22.40
C GLU A 93 -9.28 -17.15 -23.80
N GLN A 94 -8.88 -15.88 -23.87
CA GLN A 94 -8.50 -15.24 -25.12
C GLN A 94 -7.16 -15.73 -25.66
N GLN A 95 -6.18 -16.01 -24.78
CA GLN A 95 -4.83 -16.42 -25.19
C GLN A 95 -4.69 -17.94 -25.38
N ASN A 96 -5.53 -18.74 -24.72
CA ASN A 96 -5.51 -20.20 -24.80
C ASN A 96 -6.72 -20.72 -25.57
N TYR A 97 -6.52 -21.05 -26.84
CA TYR A 97 -7.54 -21.60 -27.72
C TYR A 97 -7.56 -23.13 -27.61
N PHE A 98 -8.72 -23.71 -27.28
CA PHE A 98 -8.94 -25.16 -27.27
C PHE A 98 -9.65 -25.53 -28.57
N THR A 99 -8.95 -26.17 -29.51
CA THR A 99 -9.57 -26.68 -30.75
C THR A 99 -10.40 -27.94 -30.46
N GLU A 100 -11.33 -28.33 -31.34
CA GLU A 100 -12.11 -29.58 -31.20
C GLU A 100 -11.22 -30.82 -30.99
N ASN A 101 -10.01 -30.83 -31.54
CA ASN A 101 -9.03 -31.91 -31.37
C ASN A 101 -8.35 -31.95 -29.98
N TYR A 102 -8.54 -30.92 -29.14
CA TYR A 102 -8.00 -30.79 -27.78
C TYR A 102 -9.01 -30.07 -26.86
N PRO A 103 -10.09 -30.76 -26.44
CA PRO A 103 -11.15 -30.14 -25.66
C PRO A 103 -10.67 -29.71 -24.26
N LYS A 104 -11.28 -28.63 -23.75
CA LYS A 104 -11.05 -28.08 -22.41
C LYS A 104 -11.28 -29.16 -21.34
N PRO A 105 -10.32 -29.47 -20.45
CA PRO A 105 -10.50 -30.48 -19.42
C PRO A 105 -11.57 -30.01 -18.42
N GLN A 106 -12.70 -30.73 -18.36
CA GLN A 106 -13.89 -30.31 -17.58
C GLN A 106 -13.75 -30.56 -16.07
N HIS A 107 -12.72 -31.29 -15.65
CA HIS A 107 -12.38 -31.44 -14.23
C HIS A 107 -10.87 -31.58 -14.08
N LEU A 108 -10.20 -30.48 -13.73
CA LEU A 108 -8.81 -30.53 -13.25
C LEU A 108 -8.83 -31.01 -11.80
N GLU A 109 -9.11 -32.31 -11.61
CA GLU A 109 -8.63 -33.00 -10.42
C GLU A 109 -7.13 -33.18 -10.58
N ILE A 110 -6.42 -32.09 -10.31
CA ILE A 110 -4.98 -32.12 -10.17
C ILE A 110 -4.70 -32.90 -8.87
N MET A 111 -4.55 -34.23 -8.97
CA MET A 111 -3.81 -35.02 -7.98
C MET A 111 -2.31 -34.71 -8.07
N ILE A 112 -1.97 -33.43 -7.94
CA ILE A 112 -0.60 -32.99 -7.73
C ILE A 112 -0.59 -32.37 -6.34
N CYS A 113 0.15 -33.02 -5.44
CA CYS A 113 0.39 -32.57 -4.09
C CYS A 113 0.74 -31.07 -4.06
N ARG A 114 0.24 -30.33 -3.07
CA ARG A 114 0.48 -28.87 -2.90
C ARG A 114 1.95 -28.47 -3.01
N THR A 115 2.86 -29.38 -2.69
CA THR A 115 4.33 -29.19 -2.79
C THR A 115 4.85 -29.35 -4.22
N CYS A 116 4.27 -30.26 -5.01
CA CYS A 116 4.65 -30.50 -6.40
C CYS A 116 4.13 -29.40 -7.34
N LEU A 117 2.95 -28.83 -7.06
CA LEU A 117 2.40 -27.73 -7.86
C LEU A 117 3.26 -26.45 -7.78
N ARG A 118 3.82 -26.16 -6.59
CA ARG A 118 4.73 -25.02 -6.38
C ARG A 118 6.10 -25.21 -7.04
N ARG A 119 6.52 -26.46 -7.25
CA ARG A 119 7.79 -26.79 -7.91
C ARG A 119 7.65 -26.78 -9.43
N ALA A 120 6.53 -27.24 -9.97
CA ALA A 120 6.24 -27.23 -11.40
C ALA A 120 6.16 -25.81 -11.98
N THR A 121 5.58 -24.85 -11.25
CA THR A 121 5.56 -23.43 -11.66
C THR A 121 6.93 -22.75 -11.65
N GLY A 122 7.95 -23.39 -11.08
CA GLY A 122 9.33 -22.90 -11.06
C GLY A 122 10.23 -23.47 -12.17
N LEU A 123 9.77 -24.48 -12.93
CA LEU A 123 10.59 -25.15 -13.96
C LEU A 123 10.23 -24.78 -15.40
N SER A 124 9.16 -24.00 -15.65
CA SER A 124 8.75 -23.65 -17.02
C SER A 124 9.57 -22.54 -17.70
N SER A 125 10.72 -22.10 -17.17
CA SER A 125 11.54 -21.06 -17.83
C SER A 125 12.75 -21.59 -18.61
N THR A 126 13.00 -22.90 -18.63
CA THR A 126 14.13 -23.46 -19.38
C THR A 126 13.64 -24.52 -20.33
N LEU A 127 13.32 -24.13 -21.57
CA LEU A 127 13.77 -24.80 -22.80
C LEU A 127 13.34 -24.03 -24.06
N ALA A 128 14.38 -23.62 -24.80
CA ALA A 128 14.46 -23.41 -26.25
C ALA A 128 13.71 -22.25 -26.93
N ARG A 129 14.44 -21.16 -27.22
CA ARG A 129 14.48 -20.60 -28.58
C ARG A 129 15.88 -20.13 -28.94
N THR A 130 16.57 -20.91 -29.77
CA THR A 130 17.82 -20.58 -30.45
C THR A 130 17.52 -19.77 -31.73
N ARG A 131 18.15 -18.59 -31.91
CA ARG A 131 18.63 -17.98 -33.18
C ARG A 131 18.93 -16.45 -33.01
N PRO A 132 19.68 -15.80 -33.92
CA PRO A 132 21.13 -15.67 -33.92
C PRO A 132 21.62 -14.23 -33.61
N ILE A 133 22.93 -14.08 -33.55
CA ILE A 133 23.75 -12.92 -33.16
C ILE A 133 23.54 -11.69 -34.07
N ALA A 134 23.33 -10.51 -33.46
CA ALA A 134 23.82 -9.21 -33.93
C ALA A 134 23.90 -8.19 -32.76
N PRO A 135 24.88 -7.26 -32.72
CA PRO A 135 25.19 -6.49 -31.52
C PRO A 135 24.59 -5.08 -31.54
N SER A 136 23.95 -4.66 -30.44
CA SER A 136 23.73 -3.23 -30.18
C SER A 136 23.63 -2.93 -28.68
N THR A 137 24.68 -2.26 -28.19
CA THR A 137 24.75 -1.28 -27.09
C THR A 137 23.65 -1.30 -26.02
N SER A 138 24.06 -1.71 -24.82
CA SER A 138 23.30 -1.75 -23.58
C SER A 138 23.01 -0.37 -22.95
N LYS A 139 21.74 -0.08 -22.65
CA LYS A 139 21.34 0.69 -21.46
C LYS A 139 20.10 0.02 -20.83
N ALA A 140 20.31 -0.65 -19.71
CA ALA A 140 19.27 -1.35 -18.96
C ALA A 140 18.68 -0.42 -17.89
N ALA A 141 17.36 -0.21 -17.92
CA ALA A 141 16.59 0.39 -16.85
C ALA A 141 15.94 -0.71 -16.00
N ARG A 142 16.23 -0.74 -14.70
CA ARG A 142 15.60 -1.62 -13.71
C ARG A 142 14.29 -1.00 -13.22
N GLN A 143 13.21 -1.77 -13.29
CA GLN A 143 11.94 -1.48 -12.63
C GLN A 143 11.91 -2.14 -11.24
N THR A 144 11.45 -1.36 -10.26
CA THR A 144 11.27 -1.68 -8.85
C THR A 144 9.94 -2.38 -8.60
N ALA A 145 9.93 -3.44 -7.78
CA ALA A 145 8.73 -4.03 -7.17
C ALA A 145 8.74 -3.76 -5.65
N LEU A 146 7.57 -3.43 -5.10
CA LEU A 146 7.31 -3.09 -3.70
C LEU A 146 6.83 -4.33 -2.93
N PHE A 147 7.31 -4.52 -1.69
CA PHE A 147 6.77 -5.51 -0.75
C PHE A 147 6.28 -4.85 0.54
N THR A 148 5.11 -5.32 1.02
CA THR A 148 4.46 -5.00 2.28
C THR A 148 4.74 -6.10 3.32
N THR A 149 5.03 -5.73 4.57
CA THR A 149 5.28 -6.67 5.67
C THR A 149 4.21 -6.53 6.76
N THR A 150 3.57 -7.63 7.12
CA THR A 150 2.79 -7.81 8.35
C THR A 150 3.64 -8.55 9.39
N ILE A 151 3.74 -8.01 10.61
CA ILE A 151 4.48 -8.59 11.74
C ILE A 151 3.51 -9.40 12.61
N ARG A 152 3.95 -10.57 13.09
CA ARG A 152 3.22 -11.49 13.98
C ARG A 152 3.81 -11.40 15.39
N THR A 153 2.99 -11.09 16.39
CA THR A 153 3.36 -11.08 17.82
C THR A 153 3.23 -12.48 18.43
N ARG A 154 4.12 -12.83 19.36
CA ARG A 154 4.09 -14.06 20.17
C ARG A 154 3.53 -13.73 21.56
N ASN A 155 2.56 -14.53 22.02
CA ASN A 155 1.99 -14.50 23.37
C ASN A 155 2.86 -15.29 24.36
N ALA A 156 2.99 -14.79 25.59
CA ALA A 156 3.48 -15.54 26.75
C ALA A 156 2.30 -15.94 27.64
N ALA A 157 2.33 -17.17 28.16
CA ALA A 157 1.28 -17.78 28.99
C ALA A 157 1.62 -17.68 30.49
N ALA A 158 0.56 -17.70 31.30
CA ALA A 158 0.53 -17.49 32.76
C ALA A 158 0.81 -18.77 33.58
N ALA A 159 1.22 -18.56 34.83
CA ALA A 159 1.03 -19.50 35.94
C ALA A 159 0.85 -18.71 37.27
N GLU A 160 -0.21 -19.04 38.00
CA GLU A 160 -0.55 -18.66 39.40
C GLU A 160 0.25 -19.56 40.38
N SER A 161 0.38 -19.40 41.72
CA SER A 161 -0.52 -18.88 42.78
C SER A 161 0.23 -18.61 44.12
N SER A 162 -0.24 -17.61 44.88
CA SER A 162 -0.46 -17.49 46.36
C SER A 162 0.60 -17.73 47.49
N SER A 163 0.77 -16.65 48.28
CA SER A 163 0.79 -16.47 49.77
C SER A 163 1.93 -16.95 50.70
N SER A 164 2.61 -16.02 51.40
CA SER A 164 2.48 -15.77 52.87
C SER A 164 3.53 -14.78 53.47
N SER A 165 3.02 -13.83 54.27
CA SER A 165 3.52 -13.29 55.56
C SER A 165 4.85 -12.50 55.75
N SER A 166 4.68 -11.17 55.95
CA SER A 166 5.20 -10.27 57.02
C SER A 166 6.66 -10.31 57.51
N GLN A 167 7.35 -9.15 57.45
CA GLN A 167 8.03 -8.48 58.58
C GLN A 167 8.52 -7.04 58.27
N SER A 168 8.12 -6.11 59.16
CA SER A 168 8.70 -4.83 59.66
C SER A 168 9.81 -4.09 58.87
N ALA A 169 9.67 -2.80 58.53
CA ALA A 169 9.81 -1.57 59.35
C ALA A 169 11.22 -0.95 59.30
N ALA A 170 11.26 0.28 58.76
CA ALA A 170 12.13 1.44 59.01
C ALA A 170 13.58 1.25 59.52
N GLU A 171 14.54 1.71 58.70
CA GLU A 171 15.87 2.33 58.98
C GLU A 171 16.74 2.06 57.71
N ILE A 172 17.41 2.98 57.02
CA ILE A 172 18.27 4.08 57.45
C ILE A 172 18.26 5.17 56.37
N VAL A 173 18.02 6.40 56.81
CA VAL A 173 18.38 7.65 56.11
C VAL A 173 19.68 8.15 56.74
N ALA A 174 20.53 8.76 55.90
CA ALA A 174 21.67 9.64 56.20
C ALA A 174 23.09 9.03 56.13
N ALA A 175 23.76 9.32 55.01
CA ALA A 175 25.10 9.91 55.03
C ALA A 175 25.34 10.71 53.72
N ILE A 176 25.25 12.03 53.84
CA ILE A 176 25.76 13.03 52.88
C ILE A 176 27.13 13.47 53.39
N GLN A 177 28.13 13.53 52.51
CA GLN A 177 29.23 14.52 52.40
C GLN A 177 30.37 13.90 51.58
N GLN A 178 31.08 14.54 50.66
CA GLN A 178 31.08 15.83 49.96
C GLN A 178 32.27 15.74 48.97
N GLY A 179 32.22 16.40 47.80
CA GLY A 179 33.44 16.67 47.01
C GLY A 179 33.28 16.75 45.49
N ALA A 180 32.77 17.87 44.99
CA ALA A 180 33.07 18.42 43.65
C ALA A 180 33.96 19.68 43.87
N PRO A 181 34.76 20.18 42.90
CA PRO A 181 34.18 20.81 41.70
C PRO A 181 35.00 20.80 40.39
N ALA A 182 34.26 21.10 39.32
CA ALA A 182 34.61 21.94 38.16
C ALA A 182 35.53 21.44 37.02
N SER A 183 34.86 21.16 35.88
CA SER A 183 34.98 21.87 34.60
C SER A 183 36.31 21.93 33.83
N ALA A 184 36.37 21.14 32.75
CA ALA A 184 36.82 21.53 31.41
C ALA A 184 36.17 20.53 30.42
N ALA A 185 35.16 20.89 29.62
CA ALA A 185 35.30 21.64 28.37
C ALA A 185 36.57 21.26 27.58
N ALA A 186 36.43 20.27 26.69
CA ALA A 186 37.22 20.19 25.47
C ALA A 186 36.27 19.81 24.33
N ALA A 187 35.99 20.80 23.51
CA ALA A 187 35.31 20.70 22.24
C ALA A 187 36.34 20.56 21.11
N GLY A 188 35.90 19.91 20.02
CA GLY A 188 36.39 20.12 18.65
C GLY A 188 37.50 19.18 18.19
N GLN A 189 37.62 18.80 16.92
CA GLN A 189 37.03 19.24 15.65
C GLN A 189 37.11 18.00 14.70
N ASP A 190 36.19 17.73 13.76
CA ASP A 190 35.94 18.51 12.55
C ASP A 190 34.50 18.36 12.03
N GLN A 191 33.95 19.49 11.57
CA GLN A 191 32.64 19.55 10.94
C GLN A 191 32.76 19.22 9.46
N ALA A 192 32.20 18.07 9.06
CA ALA A 192 31.71 17.82 7.72
C ALA A 192 30.25 17.35 7.87
N ALA A 193 29.29 18.21 7.52
CA ALA A 193 27.83 18.03 7.56
C ALA A 193 27.33 16.59 7.87
N THR A 194 27.15 16.28 9.16
CA THR A 194 26.84 14.92 9.64
C THR A 194 25.34 14.66 9.66
N HIS A 195 24.87 13.77 8.78
CA HIS A 195 23.54 13.15 8.83
C HIS A 195 23.28 12.46 10.19
N PRO A 196 22.02 12.21 10.57
CA PRO A 196 21.71 11.51 11.83
C PRO A 196 22.40 10.14 11.89
N VAL A 197 23.08 9.88 13.01
CA VAL A 197 23.85 8.65 13.23
C VAL A 197 22.96 7.42 13.06
N SER A 198 23.45 6.42 12.33
CA SER A 198 22.70 5.19 12.12
C SER A 198 22.53 4.41 13.43
N SER A 199 21.43 3.69 13.58
CA SER A 199 21.21 2.82 14.75
C SER A 199 22.04 1.53 14.69
N CYS A 200 22.64 1.21 13.55
CA CYS A 200 23.35 -0.04 13.30
C CYS A 200 24.83 0.28 13.03
N PRO A 201 25.73 0.08 14.01
CA PRO A 201 27.14 0.40 13.82
C PRO A 201 27.77 -0.47 12.72
N ALA A 202 28.86 0.02 12.14
CA ALA A 202 29.65 -0.70 11.15
C ALA A 202 30.03 -2.11 11.66
N GLY A 203 29.95 -3.12 10.79
CA GLY A 203 30.22 -4.51 11.14
C GLY A 203 29.02 -5.31 11.64
N THR A 204 27.84 -4.70 11.80
CA THR A 204 26.62 -5.43 12.20
C THR A 204 26.14 -6.36 11.09
N VAL A 205 26.02 -7.67 11.38
CA VAL A 205 25.47 -8.65 10.44
C VAL A 205 23.95 -8.51 10.37
N LEU A 206 23.42 -8.16 9.20
CA LEU A 206 21.99 -7.96 8.99
C LEU A 206 21.30 -9.30 8.72
N THR A 207 20.77 -9.90 9.79
CA THR A 207 20.24 -11.27 9.76
C THR A 207 19.02 -11.43 8.83
N GLY A 208 18.99 -12.52 8.07
CA GLY A 208 17.81 -12.92 7.29
C GLY A 208 17.58 -12.13 6.00
N LEU A 209 18.58 -11.38 5.53
CA LEU A 209 18.53 -10.71 4.23
C LEU A 209 19.04 -11.60 3.09
N ASN A 210 20.00 -12.49 3.37
CA ASN A 210 20.51 -13.38 2.35
C ASN A 210 19.57 -14.58 2.13
N TYR A 211 18.95 -14.61 0.96
CA TYR A 211 18.11 -15.72 0.49
C TYR A 211 18.88 -16.70 -0.44
N PHE A 212 20.16 -16.49 -0.70
CA PHE A 212 20.99 -17.39 -1.51
C PHE A 212 21.63 -18.48 -0.65
N LYS A 213 21.61 -19.71 -1.14
CA LYS A 213 22.32 -20.83 -0.53
C LYS A 213 23.84 -20.63 -0.66
N GLY A 214 24.56 -20.73 0.46
CA GLY A 214 26.03 -20.66 0.50
C GLY A 214 26.63 -19.25 0.47
N LYS A 215 25.83 -18.20 0.68
CA LYS A 215 26.32 -16.84 0.94
C LYS A 215 26.06 -16.48 2.41
N THR A 216 26.81 -15.53 2.93
CA THR A 216 26.62 -14.98 4.28
C THR A 216 25.70 -13.77 4.22
N ASP A 217 25.01 -13.46 5.31
CA ASP A 217 24.22 -12.24 5.44
C ASP A 217 25.11 -10.99 5.25
N PRO A 218 24.58 -9.93 4.60
CA PRO A 218 25.34 -8.71 4.36
C PRO A 218 25.68 -8.01 5.69
N VAL A 219 26.90 -7.49 5.75
CA VAL A 219 27.42 -6.76 6.91
C VAL A 219 27.25 -5.25 6.66
N ALA A 220 26.79 -4.52 7.68
CA ALA A 220 26.66 -3.06 7.61
C ALA A 220 28.04 -2.40 7.44
N LEU A 221 28.13 -1.46 6.49
CA LEU A 221 29.33 -0.64 6.24
C LEU A 221 29.35 0.57 7.18
N PRO A 222 30.44 1.36 7.22
CA PRO A 222 30.44 2.68 7.86
C PRO A 222 29.40 3.63 7.25
N ASP A 223 28.82 4.49 8.09
CA ASP A 223 27.75 5.43 7.71
C ASP A 223 28.14 6.36 6.55
N GLU A 224 29.43 6.71 6.45
CA GLU A 224 30.00 7.58 5.41
C GLU A 224 30.00 6.94 4.01
N GLU A 225 30.09 5.61 3.94
CA GLU A 225 30.07 4.88 2.66
C GLU A 225 28.65 4.77 2.09
N TYR A 226 27.63 5.04 2.90
CA TYR A 226 26.25 5.04 2.45
C TYR A 226 25.91 6.35 1.72
N PRO A 227 25.12 6.27 0.63
CA PRO A 227 24.69 7.46 -0.07
C PRO A 227 23.87 8.43 0.80
N GLU A 228 24.13 9.73 0.69
CA GLU A 228 23.49 10.79 1.48
C GLU A 228 21.95 10.82 1.39
N TRP A 229 21.37 10.34 0.28
CA TRP A 229 19.92 10.28 0.12
C TRP A 229 19.26 9.29 1.09
N LEU A 230 19.99 8.29 1.60
CA LEU A 230 19.48 7.29 2.55
C LEU A 230 18.96 7.96 3.82
N TRP A 231 19.70 8.96 4.30
CA TRP A 231 19.39 9.69 5.52
C TRP A 231 18.17 10.63 5.36
N LYS A 232 17.85 11.00 4.12
CA LYS A 232 16.68 11.85 3.77
C LYS A 232 15.41 11.03 3.48
N CYS A 233 15.49 9.70 3.41
CA CYS A 233 14.32 8.85 3.11
C CYS A 233 13.19 8.98 4.15
N LEU A 234 13.50 9.25 5.42
CA LEU A 234 12.49 9.38 6.48
C LEU A 234 11.75 10.72 6.45
N GLU A 235 12.27 11.74 5.77
CA GLU A 235 11.61 13.04 5.64
C GLU A 235 10.24 12.91 4.97
N VAL A 236 10.04 11.92 4.08
CA VAL A 236 8.74 11.62 3.47
C VAL A 236 7.69 11.26 4.54
N LYS A 237 8.06 10.49 5.57
CA LYS A 237 7.15 10.17 6.70
C LYS A 237 6.87 11.41 7.55
N LYS A 238 7.88 12.24 7.79
CA LYS A 238 7.70 13.50 8.51
C LYS A 238 6.79 14.45 7.74
N THR A 239 6.85 14.46 6.41
CA THR A 239 5.93 15.28 5.61
C THR A 239 4.47 14.82 5.68
N GLU A 240 4.20 13.51 5.81
CA GLU A 240 2.85 12.99 5.96
C GLU A 240 2.27 13.19 7.38
N GLY A 241 3.12 13.24 8.41
CA GLY A 241 2.70 13.45 9.81
C GLY A 241 2.84 14.87 10.37
N GLU A 242 3.67 15.73 9.76
CA GLU A 242 4.19 16.94 10.43
C GLU A 242 4.46 18.14 9.49
N SER A 243 4.18 18.06 8.17
CA SER A 243 4.39 19.19 7.23
C SER A 243 3.16 20.00 6.85
N GLY A 244 2.05 19.84 7.57
CA GLY A 244 1.30 21.03 7.95
C GLY A 244 2.03 21.58 9.15
N ASP A 245 2.35 22.89 9.17
CA ASP A 245 2.85 23.64 10.33
C ASP A 245 2.69 22.83 11.63
N ALA A 246 3.76 22.51 12.35
CA ALA A 246 3.70 21.60 13.51
C ALA A 246 2.64 22.00 14.57
N GLU A 247 2.15 23.25 14.53
CA GLU A 247 1.02 23.75 15.33
C GLU A 247 -0.37 23.42 14.72
N ALA A 248 -0.50 23.36 13.38
CA ALA A 248 -1.71 23.08 12.58
C ALA A 248 -2.02 21.58 12.39
N GLY A 249 -1.42 20.70 13.20
CA GLY A 249 -1.92 19.32 13.33
C GLY A 249 -3.36 19.33 13.83
N ASP A 250 -4.22 18.53 13.18
CA ASP A 250 -5.67 18.41 13.38
C ASP A 250 -6.13 18.80 14.80
N GLU A 251 -6.57 20.04 14.99
CA GLU A 251 -7.08 20.53 16.27
C GLU A 251 -8.20 19.63 16.80
N PHE A 252 -8.93 18.94 15.92
CA PHE A 252 -10.05 18.09 16.28
C PHE A 252 -9.61 16.87 17.11
N SER A 253 -8.44 16.31 16.81
CA SER A 253 -7.85 15.16 17.50
C SER A 253 -7.19 15.51 18.85
N LYS A 254 -7.04 16.80 19.18
CA LYS A 254 -6.43 17.28 20.44
C LYS A 254 -7.47 17.39 21.58
N SER A 255 -7.02 17.24 22.83
CA SER A 255 -7.87 17.42 24.02
C SER A 255 -8.46 18.84 24.09
N LYS A 256 -9.65 19.01 24.69
CA LYS A 256 -10.33 20.33 24.84
C LYS A 256 -9.41 21.40 25.44
N LYS A 257 -8.52 21.04 26.38
CA LYS A 257 -7.54 21.97 26.98
C LYS A 257 -6.46 22.37 25.97
N GLN A 258 -5.97 21.42 25.17
CA GLN A 258 -4.96 21.67 24.14
C GLN A 258 -5.52 22.57 23.02
N ARG A 259 -6.78 22.37 22.60
CA ARG A 259 -7.46 23.26 21.64
C ARG A 259 -7.53 24.71 22.12
N ARG A 260 -7.87 24.92 23.40
CA ARG A 260 -7.92 26.27 24.00
C ARG A 260 -6.55 26.94 24.05
N LEU A 261 -5.50 26.19 24.36
CA LEU A 261 -4.13 26.71 24.38
C LEU A 261 -3.64 27.02 22.96
N ALA A 262 -3.88 26.14 21.99
CA ALA A 262 -3.56 26.37 20.58
C ALA A 262 -4.28 27.62 20.04
N ALA A 263 -5.59 27.76 20.28
CA ALA A 263 -6.35 28.94 19.90
C ALA A 263 -5.84 30.23 20.58
N LYS A 264 -5.40 30.16 21.85
CA LYS A 264 -4.76 31.30 22.53
C LYS A 264 -3.42 31.66 21.89
N ARG A 265 -2.60 30.68 21.54
CA ARG A 265 -1.31 30.91 20.86
C ARG A 265 -1.50 31.48 19.46
N GLN A 266 -2.42 30.94 18.67
CA GLN A 266 -2.77 31.48 17.34
C GLN A 266 -3.17 32.95 17.42
N ARG A 267 -4.08 33.30 18.34
CA ARG A 267 -4.45 34.71 18.58
C ARG A 267 -3.28 35.59 18.99
N GLN A 268 -2.37 35.09 19.83
CA GLN A 268 -1.17 35.82 20.22
C GLN A 268 -0.19 36.02 19.04
N LEU A 269 -0.03 35.02 18.17
CA LEU A 269 0.78 35.14 16.96
C LEU A 269 0.16 36.13 15.97
N GLU A 270 -1.16 36.09 15.79
CA GLU A 270 -1.90 37.06 14.95
C GLU A 270 -1.78 38.49 15.50
N LEU A 271 -1.89 38.68 16.82
CA LEU A 271 -1.68 39.98 17.45
C LEU A 271 -0.23 40.46 17.27
N LYS A 272 0.76 39.60 17.50
CA LYS A 272 2.18 39.94 17.27
C LYS A 272 2.48 40.25 15.80
N ALA A 273 1.89 39.51 14.86
CA ALA A 273 2.03 39.78 13.43
C ALA A 273 1.39 41.13 13.04
N ARG A 274 0.22 41.45 13.62
CA ARG A 274 -0.44 42.75 13.48
C ARG A 274 0.35 43.89 14.10
N GLU A 275 0.87 43.70 15.32
CA GLU A 275 1.66 44.68 16.08
C GLU A 275 3.02 44.96 15.41
N SER A 276 3.67 43.94 14.86
CA SER A 276 4.92 44.09 14.09
C SER A 276 4.70 44.71 12.70
N GLY A 277 3.46 45.01 12.31
CA GLY A 277 3.12 45.58 11.01
C GLY A 277 3.40 44.65 9.82
N ASN A 278 3.81 43.40 10.07
CA ASN A 278 4.11 42.42 9.03
C ASN A 278 2.81 41.73 8.58
N LEU A 279 2.05 42.44 7.74
CA LEU A 279 0.79 41.96 7.19
C LEU A 279 0.97 40.78 6.21
N ASP A 280 2.16 40.63 5.64
CA ASP A 280 2.48 39.57 4.66
C ASP A 280 2.42 38.17 5.28
N ALA A 281 2.79 38.04 6.55
CA ALA A 281 2.72 36.77 7.28
C ALA A 281 1.28 36.27 7.54
N LEU A 282 0.28 37.16 7.46
CA LEU A 282 -1.13 36.83 7.68
C LEU A 282 -1.85 36.44 6.37
N ILE A 283 -1.26 36.73 5.21
CA ILE A 283 -1.85 36.40 3.91
C ILE A 283 -1.85 34.88 3.73
N PRO A 284 -3.00 34.25 3.42
CA PRO A 284 -3.06 32.81 3.18
C PRO A 284 -2.10 32.39 2.07
N LYS A 285 -1.19 31.44 2.38
CA LYS A 285 -0.24 30.91 1.41
C LYS A 285 -0.98 30.16 0.30
N ILE A 286 -1.03 30.76 -0.88
CA ILE A 286 -1.65 30.17 -2.07
C ILE A 286 -0.85 28.90 -2.44
N PRO A 287 -1.49 27.71 -2.50
CA PRO A 287 -0.82 26.47 -2.90
C PRO A 287 -0.23 26.58 -4.31
N LEU A 288 0.91 25.92 -4.56
CA LEU A 288 1.67 26.02 -5.81
C LEU A 288 0.82 25.79 -7.06
N GLN A 289 -0.09 24.83 -7.02
CA GLN A 289 -0.94 24.49 -8.16
C GLN A 289 -2.08 25.47 -8.45
N LYS A 290 -2.31 26.45 -7.56
CA LYS A 290 -3.29 27.53 -7.72
C LYS A 290 -2.62 28.86 -8.07
N GLN A 291 -1.30 28.90 -8.17
CA GLN A 291 -0.55 30.09 -8.55
C GLN A 291 -0.53 30.24 -10.07
N SER A 292 -0.56 31.48 -10.55
CA SER A 292 -0.41 31.86 -11.96
C SER A 292 0.98 32.45 -12.28
N ILE A 293 1.90 32.42 -11.33
CA ILE A 293 3.26 32.91 -11.48
C ILE A 293 4.03 31.97 -12.42
N ASN A 294 4.80 32.55 -13.35
CA ASN A 294 5.62 31.78 -14.26
C ASN A 294 6.64 30.92 -13.50
N LEU A 295 6.77 29.65 -13.92
CA LEU A 295 7.83 28.79 -13.39
C LEU A 295 9.20 29.32 -13.85
N PRO A 296 10.27 29.10 -13.06
CA PRO A 296 11.62 29.47 -13.46
C PRO A 296 12.03 28.74 -14.74
N GLY A 297 12.70 29.46 -15.63
CA GLY A 297 13.22 28.97 -16.91
C GLY A 297 13.44 30.10 -17.90
N THR A 298 14.69 30.49 -18.10
CA THR A 298 15.09 31.52 -19.06
C THR A 298 15.53 30.90 -20.39
N ALA A 299 15.25 31.57 -21.51
CA ALA A 299 15.70 31.11 -22.82
C ALA A 299 17.22 31.34 -22.97
N GLY A 300 17.98 30.26 -23.16
CA GLY A 300 19.45 30.30 -23.22
C GLY A 300 20.14 30.32 -21.86
N GLY A 301 19.43 29.98 -20.77
CA GLY A 301 19.99 29.93 -19.41
C GLY A 301 21.01 28.83 -19.17
N ASP A 302 21.77 28.97 -18.09
CA ASP A 302 22.78 28.01 -17.64
C ASP A 302 22.17 26.64 -17.29
N VAL A 303 23.00 25.60 -17.26
CA VAL A 303 22.57 24.24 -16.88
C VAL A 303 21.92 24.22 -15.50
N VAL A 304 22.38 25.07 -14.58
CA VAL A 304 21.79 25.20 -13.23
C VAL A 304 20.35 25.73 -13.30
N ASP A 305 20.08 26.73 -14.14
CA ASP A 305 18.72 27.27 -14.35
C ASP A 305 17.81 26.19 -14.96
N ALA A 306 18.32 25.39 -15.90
CA ALA A 306 17.58 24.27 -16.47
C ALA A 306 17.23 23.18 -15.44
N VAL A 307 18.14 22.88 -14.50
CA VAL A 307 17.88 21.93 -13.40
C VAL A 307 16.83 22.49 -12.44
N GLN A 308 16.96 23.75 -12.04
CA GLN A 308 15.97 24.41 -11.16
C GLN A 308 14.58 24.48 -11.81
N ALA A 309 14.51 24.78 -13.11
CA ALA A 309 13.29 24.73 -13.89
C ALA A 309 12.66 23.33 -13.89
N ALA A 310 13.47 22.28 -14.03
CA ALA A 310 13.00 20.90 -13.98
C ALA A 310 12.44 20.53 -12.59
N GLU A 311 13.13 20.91 -11.52
CA GLU A 311 12.69 20.68 -10.13
C GLU A 311 11.37 21.42 -9.83
N ALA A 312 11.23 22.68 -10.24
CA ALA A 312 10.00 23.45 -10.05
C ALA A 312 8.80 22.82 -10.80
N ARG A 313 9.02 22.33 -12.03
CA ARG A 313 7.99 21.60 -12.79
C ARG A 313 7.61 20.28 -12.12
N GLU A 314 8.58 19.56 -11.56
CA GLU A 314 8.32 18.33 -10.82
C GLU A 314 7.53 18.60 -9.53
N ALA A 315 7.86 19.67 -8.80
CA ALA A 315 7.13 20.11 -7.61
C ALA A 315 5.67 20.42 -7.93
N LEU A 316 5.39 21.14 -9.02
CA LEU A 316 4.03 21.40 -9.50
C LEU A 316 3.29 20.09 -9.84
N ARG A 317 3.95 19.16 -10.55
CA ARG A 317 3.36 17.86 -10.89
C ARG A 317 3.01 17.04 -9.64
N LYS A 318 3.87 17.05 -8.60
CA LYS A 318 3.62 16.41 -7.31
C LYS A 318 2.44 17.05 -6.58
N ALA A 319 2.36 18.38 -6.55
CA ALA A 319 1.24 19.12 -5.96
C ALA A 319 -0.10 18.78 -6.64
N MET A 320 -0.14 18.81 -7.98
CA MET A 320 -1.31 18.40 -8.79
C MET A 320 -1.71 16.93 -8.55
N ARG A 321 -0.74 16.04 -8.33
CA ARG A 321 -1.02 14.64 -8.01
C ARG A 321 -1.65 14.49 -6.62
N LYS A 322 -1.23 15.29 -5.63
CA LYS A 322 -1.80 15.28 -4.28
C LYS A 322 -3.27 15.69 -4.32
N GLU A 323 -3.61 16.76 -5.04
CA GLU A 323 -4.99 17.23 -5.20
C GLU A 323 -5.87 16.21 -5.94
N ARG A 324 -5.39 15.64 -7.06
CA ARG A 324 -6.12 14.59 -7.77
C ARG A 324 -6.38 13.35 -6.90
N ARG A 325 -5.41 12.94 -6.08
CA ARG A 325 -5.60 11.83 -5.14
C ARG A 325 -6.67 12.15 -4.09
N ALA A 326 -6.72 13.38 -3.58
CA ALA A 326 -7.75 13.82 -2.65
C ALA A 326 -9.14 13.81 -3.31
N ALA A 327 -9.27 14.38 -4.50
CA ALA A 327 -10.53 14.39 -5.26
C ALA A 327 -11.04 12.97 -5.59
N ILE A 328 -10.13 12.04 -5.92
CA ILE A 328 -10.49 10.63 -6.14
C ILE A 328 -11.01 10.00 -4.84
N LYS A 329 -10.37 10.27 -3.68
CA LYS A 329 -10.84 9.75 -2.39
C LYS A 329 -12.20 10.32 -2.01
N GLU A 330 -12.40 11.63 -2.17
CA GLU A 330 -13.67 12.30 -1.90
C GLU A 330 -14.80 11.79 -2.79
N SER A 331 -14.57 11.73 -4.11
CA SER A 331 -15.57 11.19 -5.05
C SER A 331 -15.90 9.72 -4.78
N ASN A 332 -14.90 8.89 -4.45
CA ASN A 332 -15.14 7.51 -4.05
C ASN A 332 -15.96 7.42 -2.76
N TYR A 333 -15.64 8.26 -1.78
CA TYR A 333 -16.36 8.32 -0.51
C TYR A 333 -17.83 8.72 -0.73
N LEU A 334 -18.08 9.84 -1.40
CA LEU A 334 -19.42 10.35 -1.71
C LEU A 334 -20.22 9.41 -2.61
N LYS A 335 -19.57 8.64 -3.48
CA LYS A 335 -20.23 7.63 -4.33
C LYS A 335 -20.64 6.37 -3.55
N SER A 336 -19.94 6.08 -2.45
CA SER A 336 -20.21 4.91 -1.59
C SER A 336 -21.14 5.22 -0.42
N MET A 337 -21.47 6.50 -0.20
CA MET A 337 -22.39 6.99 0.82
C MET A 337 -23.82 7.02 0.28
#